data_AF-A0A0D0ADX1-F1
#
_entry.id   AF-A0A0D0ADX1-F1
#
_cell.length_a   1.000
_cell.length_b   1.000
_cell.length_c   1.000
_cell.angle_alpha   90.00
_cell.angle_beta   90.00
_cell.angle_gamma   90.00
#
_symmetry.space_group_name_H-M   'P 1'
#
loop_
_entity.id
_entity.type
_entity.pdbx_description
1 polymer ?
#
loop_
_entity_poly.entity_id
_entity_poly.type
_entity_poly.pdbx_seq_one_letter_code
_entity_poly.pdbx_strand_id
1 'polypeptide(L)'
;MTYRGHAVLRTLIRCNFSPTETTGSKYIYSGSADGKIHIWSLDGRVVEVLDRAATLPMFYDSSGPGLQPPKRSRTAVCVRDVSWSSTEPVMMSVGWDDSRTGGSTVARHEWKGLSKMSYSLEDWTEKQRAEGNSSHIPEQ
;
A
#
# COMPACT_ATOMS: atom_id res chain seq x y z
N MET A 1 -21.83 -3.68 8.49
CA MET A 1 -20.69 -4.41 7.92
C MET A 1 -19.41 -3.93 8.59
N THR A 2 -18.40 -4.78 8.80
CA THR A 2 -17.17 -4.42 9.56
C THR A 2 -15.93 -4.89 8.81
N TYR A 3 -14.99 -3.98 8.62
CA TYR A 3 -13.71 -4.22 7.94
C TYR A 3 -12.64 -4.58 8.96
N ARG A 4 -11.94 -5.70 8.78
CA ARG A 4 -11.00 -6.28 9.75
C ARG A 4 -9.61 -6.42 9.14
N GLY A 5 -8.60 -6.62 10.00
CA GLY A 5 -7.19 -6.82 9.62
C GLY A 5 -6.27 -5.68 10.03
N HIS A 6 -6.79 -4.45 10.12
CA HIS A 6 -6.02 -3.31 10.62
C HIS A 6 -6.01 -3.23 12.15
N ALA A 7 -4.92 -2.72 12.71
CA ALA A 7 -4.76 -2.33 14.11
C ALA A 7 -4.82 -0.81 14.31
N VAL A 8 -5.41 -0.37 15.43
CA VAL A 8 -5.48 1.03 15.87
C VAL A 8 -4.69 1.21 17.16
N LEU A 9 -3.81 2.20 17.23
CA LEU A 9 -3.00 2.49 18.42
C LEU A 9 -3.30 3.88 19.00
N ARG A 10 -3.94 3.90 20.18
CA ARG A 10 -4.27 5.07 21.03
C ARG A 10 -5.17 6.13 20.40
N THR A 11 -4.90 6.54 19.16
CA THR A 11 -5.66 7.57 18.44
C THR A 11 -6.36 6.96 17.23
N LEU A 12 -7.48 7.59 16.86
CA LEU A 12 -8.28 7.24 15.68
C LEU A 12 -7.41 7.26 14.41
N ILE A 13 -7.52 6.21 13.61
CA ILE A 13 -7.03 6.16 12.24
C ILE A 13 -8.26 6.18 11.33
N ARG A 14 -8.34 7.16 10.43
CA ARG A 14 -9.50 7.30 9.55
C ARG A 14 -9.42 6.32 8.39
N CYS A 15 -10.57 6.02 7.81
CA CYS A 15 -10.68 5.32 6.54
C CYS A 15 -11.32 6.26 5.52
N ASN A 16 -10.98 6.05 4.25
CA ASN A 16 -11.54 6.83 3.14
C ASN A 16 -11.98 5.88 2.02
N PHE A 17 -12.92 6.35 1.19
CA PHE A 17 -13.20 5.71 -0.09
C PHE A 17 -12.09 6.04 -1.07
N SER A 18 -11.79 5.10 -1.97
CA SER A 18 -10.87 5.34 -3.09
C SER A 18 -11.45 6.39 -4.05
N PRO A 19 -10.61 7.07 -4.84
CA PRO A 19 -11.07 8.16 -5.70
C PRO A 19 -12.08 7.70 -6.74
N THR A 20 -13.09 8.52 -7.00
CA THR A 20 -14.15 8.20 -7.98
C THR A 20 -13.60 8.22 -9.40
N GLU A 21 -12.65 9.11 -9.68
CA GLU A 21 -12.10 9.37 -11.00
C GLU A 21 -11.33 8.17 -11.56
N THR A 22 -10.55 7.49 -10.73
CA THR A 22 -9.74 6.32 -11.15
C THR A 22 -10.43 5.00 -10.83
N THR A 23 -10.89 4.82 -9.59
CA THR A 23 -11.39 3.53 -9.12
C THR A 23 -12.91 3.43 -9.06
N GLY A 24 -13.63 4.53 -9.25
CA GLY A 24 -15.08 4.58 -9.11
C GLY A 24 -15.57 4.41 -7.66
N SER A 25 -14.77 4.78 -6.65
CA SER A 25 -15.11 4.60 -5.22
C SER A 25 -15.40 3.15 -4.82
N LYS A 26 -14.77 2.19 -5.50
CA LYS A 26 -14.99 0.74 -5.29
C LYS A 26 -14.23 0.16 -4.10
N TYR A 27 -13.33 0.93 -3.49
CA TYR A 27 -12.52 0.46 -2.36
C TYR A 27 -12.65 1.36 -1.15
N ILE A 28 -12.44 0.76 0.02
CA ILE A 28 -12.16 1.46 1.27
C ILE A 28 -10.70 1.19 1.61
N TYR A 29 -9.98 2.20 2.08
CA TYR A 29 -8.61 2.02 2.55
C TYR A 29 -8.38 2.73 3.87
N SER A 30 -7.40 2.25 4.63
CA SER A 30 -6.97 2.84 5.89
C SER A 30 -5.51 2.50 6.20
N GLY A 31 -4.84 3.42 6.90
CA GLY A 31 -3.56 3.12 7.55
C GLY A 31 -3.74 2.18 8.74
N SER A 32 -2.63 1.71 9.29
CA SER A 32 -2.65 0.87 10.48
C SER A 32 -1.44 1.07 11.37
N ALA A 33 -1.63 0.81 12.66
CA ALA A 33 -0.58 0.77 13.66
C ALA A 33 0.46 -0.33 13.43
N ASP A 34 0.17 -1.33 12.58
CA ASP A 34 1.11 -2.40 12.23
C ASP A 34 2.10 -2.01 11.12
N GLY A 35 2.07 -0.76 10.66
CA GLY A 35 2.94 -0.25 9.59
C GLY A 35 2.42 -0.51 8.18
N LYS A 36 1.20 -1.02 8.03
CA LYS A 36 0.62 -1.34 6.73
C LYS A 36 -0.55 -0.43 6.36
N ILE A 37 -0.91 -0.49 5.09
CA ILE A 37 -2.12 0.11 4.54
C ILE A 37 -2.99 -1.04 4.09
N HIS A 38 -4.23 -1.07 4.57
CA HIS A 38 -5.19 -2.09 4.20
C HIS A 38 -6.18 -1.51 3.21
N ILE A 39 -6.47 -2.26 2.14
CA ILE A 39 -7.43 -1.91 1.11
C ILE A 39 -8.45 -3.03 1.01
N TRP A 40 -9.73 -2.65 1.07
CA TRP A 40 -10.86 -3.56 1.03
C TRP A 40 -11.81 -3.21 -0.11
N SER A 41 -12.48 -4.22 -0.65
CA SER A 41 -13.67 -4.06 -1.48
C SER A 41 -14.87 -3.69 -0.61
N LEU A 42 -15.93 -3.10 -1.19
CA LEU A 42 -17.12 -2.65 -0.44
C LEU A 42 -17.90 -3.76 0.31
N ASP A 43 -17.61 -5.02 0.01
CA ASP A 43 -18.16 -6.19 0.71
C ASP A 43 -17.25 -6.72 1.84
N GLY A 44 -16.21 -5.98 2.21
CA GLY A 44 -15.37 -6.29 3.36
C GLY A 44 -14.21 -7.25 3.11
N ARG A 45 -14.04 -7.76 1.88
CA ARG A 45 -12.86 -8.58 1.54
C ARG A 45 -11.61 -7.72 1.47
N VAL A 46 -10.50 -8.24 1.98
CA VAL A 46 -9.18 -7.61 1.82
C VAL A 46 -8.74 -7.83 0.38
N VAL A 47 -8.59 -6.74 -0.37
CA VAL A 47 -8.12 -6.77 -1.76
C VAL A 47 -6.59 -6.74 -1.77
N GLU A 48 -6.00 -5.85 -0.96
CA GLU A 48 -4.56 -5.68 -0.90
C GLU A 48 -4.11 -5.17 0.47
N VAL A 49 -2.87 -5.50 0.84
CA VAL A 49 -2.19 -4.94 2.01
C VAL A 49 -0.81 -4.46 1.59
N LEU A 50 -0.60 -3.15 1.65
CA LEU A 50 0.69 -2.53 1.34
C LEU A 50 1.55 -2.45 2.59
N ASP A 51 2.74 -3.04 2.52
CA ASP A 51 3.75 -2.91 3.56
C ASP A 51 4.57 -1.63 3.32
N ARG A 52 4.43 -0.64 4.20
CA ARG A 52 5.17 0.61 4.10
C ARG A 52 6.69 0.38 4.16
N ALA A 53 7.16 -0.61 4.88
CA ALA A 53 8.59 -0.90 4.97
C ALA A 53 9.19 -1.44 3.66
N ALA A 54 8.33 -1.89 2.72
CA ALA A 54 8.73 -2.31 1.39
C ALA A 54 8.73 -1.17 0.35
N THR A 55 8.34 0.05 0.74
CA THR A 55 8.37 1.20 -0.17
C THR A 55 9.79 1.73 -0.36
N LEU A 56 10.06 2.22 -1.56
CA LEU A 56 11.30 2.92 -1.85
C LEU A 56 11.27 4.31 -1.20
N PRO A 57 12.43 4.85 -0.77
CA PRO A 57 12.50 6.21 -0.28
C PRO A 57 11.98 7.21 -1.33
N MET A 58 11.30 8.28 -0.90
CA MET A 58 10.69 9.27 -1.81
C MET A 58 11.67 9.96 -2.77
N PHE A 59 12.95 10.02 -2.41
CA PHE A 59 14.01 10.60 -3.25
C PHE A 59 14.50 9.64 -4.35
N TYR A 60 13.95 8.43 -4.40
CA TYR A 60 14.35 7.42 -5.36
C TYR A 60 13.48 7.45 -6.61
N ASP A 61 14.12 7.57 -7.78
CA ASP A 61 13.49 7.48 -9.09
C ASP A 61 13.35 6.02 -9.53
N SER A 62 12.11 5.54 -9.64
CA SER A 62 11.78 4.16 -10.01
C SER A 62 12.24 3.75 -11.43
N SER A 63 12.74 4.70 -12.23
CA SER A 63 13.34 4.47 -13.56
C SER A 63 14.86 4.26 -13.56
N GLY A 64 15.53 4.43 -12.40
CA GLY A 64 16.97 4.23 -12.26
C GLY A 64 17.44 2.77 -12.34
N PRO A 65 18.65 2.49 -12.83
CA PRO A 65 19.15 1.12 -12.98
C PRO A 65 19.46 0.46 -11.64
N GLY A 66 18.90 -0.73 -11.44
CA GLY A 66 19.38 -1.74 -10.47
C GLY A 66 19.21 -1.39 -9.00
N LEU A 67 17.98 -1.42 -8.49
CA LEU A 67 17.75 -1.30 -7.06
C LEU A 67 17.93 -2.60 -6.30
N GLN A 68 18.74 -2.54 -5.25
CA GLN A 68 18.61 -3.47 -4.15
C GLN A 68 17.27 -3.17 -3.44
N PRO A 69 16.48 -4.20 -3.06
CA PRO A 69 15.26 -3.98 -2.29
C PRO A 69 15.62 -3.18 -1.03
N PRO A 70 14.79 -2.19 -0.64
CA PRO A 70 15.06 -1.40 0.55
C PRO A 70 15.20 -2.37 1.72
N LYS A 71 16.29 -2.25 2.50
CA LYS A 71 16.43 -3.03 3.73
C LYS A 71 15.22 -2.70 4.58
N ARG A 72 14.35 -3.68 4.82
CA ARG A 72 13.15 -3.52 5.66
C ARG A 72 13.56 -2.85 6.95
N SER A 73 13.12 -1.61 7.13
CA SER A 73 13.30 -0.92 8.41
C SER A 73 12.56 -1.72 9.46
N ARG A 74 13.26 -2.12 10.52
CA ARG A 74 12.65 -2.84 11.66
C ARG A 74 11.90 -1.89 12.60
N THR A 75 11.96 -0.59 12.35
CA THR A 75 11.28 0.40 13.17
C THR A 75 9.79 0.30 12.95
N ALA A 76 9.04 0.04 14.04
CA ALA A 76 7.59 0.08 14.00
C ALA A 76 7.13 1.50 13.62
N VAL A 77 6.31 1.59 12.58
CA VAL A 77 5.72 2.86 12.13
C VAL A 77 4.22 2.71 12.26
N CYS A 78 3.58 3.64 12.95
CA CYS A 78 2.12 3.73 12.91
C CYS A 78 1.72 4.58 11.70
N VAL A 79 1.08 3.98 10.69
CA VAL A 79 0.54 4.74 9.56
C VAL A 79 -0.72 5.46 10.01
N ARG A 80 -0.67 6.79 10.05
CA ARG A 80 -1.73 7.63 10.63
C ARG A 80 -2.71 8.16 9.60
N ASP A 81 -2.19 8.50 8.43
CA ASP A 81 -3.01 9.01 7.34
C ASP A 81 -2.49 8.47 6.00
N VAL A 82 -3.42 8.29 5.08
CA VAL A 82 -3.18 7.76 3.74
C VAL A 82 -4.03 8.56 2.78
N SER A 83 -3.46 8.93 1.65
CA SER A 83 -4.15 9.62 0.57
C SER A 83 -3.89 8.92 -0.75
N TRP A 84 -4.96 8.70 -1.52
CA TRP A 84 -4.91 8.06 -2.83
C TRP A 84 -5.10 9.10 -3.92
N SER A 85 -4.15 9.16 -4.85
CA SER A 85 -4.23 10.05 -6.02
C SER A 85 -5.43 9.72 -6.91
N SER A 86 -6.17 10.74 -7.30
CA SER A 86 -7.31 10.64 -8.21
C SER A 86 -6.91 10.56 -9.69
N THR A 87 -5.62 10.64 -10.01
CA THR A 87 -5.14 10.64 -11.40
C THR A 87 -4.04 9.62 -11.63
N GLU A 88 -3.17 9.41 -10.64
CA GLU A 88 -2.04 8.51 -10.72
C GLU A 88 -2.29 7.22 -9.93
N PRO A 89 -1.72 6.08 -10.34
CA PRO A 89 -1.77 4.84 -9.57
C PRO A 89 -0.79 4.92 -8.38
N VAL A 90 -1.06 5.84 -7.46
CA VAL A 90 -0.17 6.19 -6.35
C VAL A 90 -0.97 6.45 -5.08
N MET A 91 -0.47 5.93 -3.96
CA MET A 91 -0.88 6.32 -2.61
C MET A 91 0.29 6.96 -1.86
N MET A 92 -0.01 7.99 -1.07
CA MET A 92 0.91 8.61 -0.14
C MET A 92 0.49 8.26 1.28
N SER A 93 1.45 7.91 2.13
CA SER A 93 1.18 7.58 3.53
C SER A 93 2.10 8.35 4.45
N VAL A 94 1.55 8.80 5.58
CA VAL A 94 2.32 9.43 6.65
C VAL A 94 2.27 8.53 7.88
N GLY A 95 3.42 8.39 8.52
CA GLY A 95 3.55 7.56 9.70
C GLY A 95 4.51 8.14 10.71
N TRP A 96 4.27 7.80 11.96
CA TRP A 96 5.14 8.14 13.07
C TRP A 96 6.05 6.96 13.36
N ASP A 97 7.37 7.18 13.34
CA ASP A 97 8.34 6.18 13.78
C ASP A 97 8.48 6.18 15.31
N ASP A 98 8.52 5.01 15.92
CA ASP A 98 8.77 4.88 17.36
C ASP A 98 10.28 4.92 17.70
N SER A 99 11.09 5.57 16.84
CA SER A 99 12.53 5.68 17.09
C SER A 99 12.80 6.62 18.27
N ARG A 100 13.93 6.42 18.98
CA ARG A 100 14.33 7.30 20.11
C ARG A 100 14.42 8.78 19.74
N THR A 101 14.63 9.07 18.46
CA THR A 101 14.67 10.42 17.90
C THR A 101 13.30 10.97 17.51
N GLY A 102 12.27 10.12 17.38
CA GLY A 102 10.89 10.48 17.07
C GLY A 102 10.74 11.23 15.75
N GLY A 103 10.28 10.54 14.70
CA GLY A 103 10.15 11.13 13.36
C GLY A 103 8.77 10.94 12.75
N SER A 104 8.25 12.00 12.13
CA SER A 104 7.18 11.87 11.13
C SER A 104 7.81 11.60 9.77
N THR A 105 7.34 10.56 9.08
CA THR A 105 7.92 10.12 7.81
C THR A 105 6.83 9.92 6.76
N VAL A 106 7.11 10.31 5.53
CA VAL A 106 6.20 10.19 4.38
C VAL A 106 6.74 9.11 3.43
N ALA A 107 5.85 8.27 2.89
CA ALA A 107 6.19 7.22 1.94
C ALA A 107 5.20 7.19 0.77
N ARG A 108 5.73 6.93 -0.43
CA ARG A 108 4.99 6.79 -1.69
C ARG A 108 4.85 5.31 -2.03
N HIS A 109 3.65 4.91 -2.42
CA HIS A 109 3.28 3.58 -2.87
C HIS A 109 2.80 3.69 -4.31
N GLU A 110 3.37 2.92 -5.23
CA GLU A 110 3.04 3.02 -6.66
C GLU A 110 2.74 1.63 -7.23
N TRP A 111 1.64 1.52 -7.98
CA TRP A 111 1.31 0.31 -8.71
C TRP A 111 1.73 0.41 -10.17
N LYS A 112 2.74 -0.39 -10.55
CA LYS A 112 3.17 -0.49 -11.93
C LYS A 112 2.09 -1.17 -12.77
N GLY A 113 1.66 -0.50 -13.83
CA GLY A 113 0.71 -1.05 -14.80
C GLY A 113 -0.76 -1.04 -14.38
N LEU A 114 -1.11 -0.50 -13.21
CA LEU A 114 -2.51 -0.43 -12.74
C LEU A 114 -3.38 0.43 -13.66
N SER A 115 -2.83 1.51 -14.22
CA SER A 115 -3.53 2.34 -15.22
C SER A 115 -3.88 1.57 -16.51
N LYS A 116 -3.11 0.52 -16.86
CA LYS A 116 -3.39 -0.36 -18.00
C LYS A 116 -4.52 -1.36 -17.73
N MET A 117 -4.90 -1.53 -16.47
CA MET A 117 -5.96 -2.43 -16.00
C MET A 117 -7.19 -1.66 -15.53
N SER A 118 -7.41 -0.45 -16.08
CA SER A 118 -8.55 0.40 -15.73
C SER A 118 -8.68 0.64 -14.21
N TYR A 119 -7.55 0.69 -13.49
CA TYR A 119 -7.49 0.87 -12.04
C TYR A 119 -8.26 -0.18 -11.21
N SER A 120 -8.43 -1.38 -11.76
CA SER A 120 -8.95 -2.56 -11.05
C SER A 120 -7.84 -3.20 -10.21
N LEU A 121 -7.94 -3.10 -8.88
CA LEU A 121 -6.99 -3.73 -7.97
C LEU A 121 -7.17 -5.25 -7.90
N GLU A 122 -8.38 -5.77 -8.08
CA GLU A 122 -8.62 -7.22 -8.13
C GLU A 122 -7.85 -7.84 -9.30
N ASP A 123 -8.03 -7.31 -10.51
CA ASP A 123 -7.35 -7.81 -11.71
C ASP A 123 -5.84 -7.66 -11.61
N TRP A 124 -5.37 -6.54 -11.03
CA TRP A 124 -3.94 -6.31 -10.79
C TRP A 124 -3.37 -7.34 -9.81
N THR A 125 -4.05 -7.58 -8.69
CA THR A 125 -3.60 -8.52 -7.67
C THR A 125 -3.59 -9.96 -8.20
N GLU A 126 -4.61 -10.34 -8.96
CA GLU A 126 -4.70 -11.65 -9.62
C GLU A 126 -3.55 -11.84 -10.61
N LYS A 127 -3.24 -10.83 -11.42
CA LYS A 127 -2.10 -10.88 -12.34
C LYS A 127 -0.77 -11.01 -11.60
N GLN A 128 -0.53 -10.20 -10.57
CA GLN A 128 0.70 -10.31 -9.76
C GLN A 128 0.84 -11.69 -9.13
N ARG A 129 -0.26 -12.29 -8.67
CA ARG A 129 -0.28 -13.64 -8.13
C ARG A 129 0.03 -14.68 -9.20
N ALA A 130 -0.54 -14.56 -10.40
CA ALA A 130 -0.24 -15.47 -11.51
C ALA A 130 1.23 -15.41 -11.93
N GLU A 131 1.81 -14.21 -12.01
CA GLU A 131 3.22 -13.99 -12.34
C GLU A 131 4.16 -14.51 -11.23
N GLY A 132 3.80 -14.29 -9.96
CA GLY A 132 4.54 -14.82 -8.81
C GLY A 132 4.49 -16.35 -8.71
N ASN A 133 3.40 -16.99 -9.15
CA ASN A 133 3.28 -18.45 -9.15
C ASN A 133 4.05 -19.10 -10.32
N SER A 134 4.21 -18.38 -11.43
CA SER A 134 4.91 -18.86 -12.63
C SER A 134 6.43 -18.86 -12.49
N SER A 135 6.98 -18.10 -11.55
CA SER A 135 8.42 -18.02 -11.26
C SER A 135 8.92 -19.10 -10.28
N HIS A 136 8.05 -20.02 -9.85
CA HIS A 136 8.37 -21.07 -8.88
C HIS A 136 8.28 -22.50 -9.45
N ILE A 137 8.34 -22.68 -10.78
CA ILE A 137 8.49 -24.01 -11.38
C ILE A 137 9.99 -24.34 -11.39
N PRO A 138 10.49 -25.28 -10.55
CA PRO A 138 11.85 -25.74 -10.66
C PRO A 138 11.98 -26.49 -11.99
N GLU A 139 12.86 -26.01 -12.86
CA GLU A 139 13.33 -26.75 -14.03
C GLU A 139 13.99 -28.04 -13.51
N GLN A 140 13.49 -29.19 -13.96
CA GLN A 140 14.01 -30.52 -13.60
C GLN A 140 15.35 -30.81 -14.26
#